data_AF-A0A3M1XS08-F1
#
_entry.id   AF-A0A3M1XS08-F1
#
_cell.length_a   1.000
_cell.length_b   1.000
_cell.length_c   1.000
_cell.angle_alpha   90.00
_cell.angle_beta   90.00
_cell.angle_gamma   90.00
#
_symmetry.space_group_name_H-M   'P 1'
#
loop_
_entity.id
_entity.type
_entity.pdbx_description
1 polymer ?
#
loop_
_entity_poly.entity_id
_entity_poly.type
_entity_poly.pdbx_seq_one_letter_code
_entity_poly.pdbx_strand_id
1 'polypeptide(L)'
;MSPLSNDRQLNRLLKNVIQDVVTFARNRTRQIERLTQIGIALSAEKNINRLLEMIVDEARHITRADAGTLYIVDEEARLLRFTIVQNDSLNIRMGGT
;
A
#
# COMPACT_ATOMS: atom_id res chain seq x y z
N MET A 1 -35.39 -8.34 -34.07
CA MET A 1 -34.78 -7.88 -32.80
C MET A 1 -34.90 -9.00 -31.80
N SER A 2 -33.80 -9.45 -31.21
CA SER A 2 -33.79 -10.66 -30.38
C SER A 2 -34.55 -10.44 -29.05
N PRO A 3 -35.35 -11.42 -28.58
CA PRO A 3 -36.16 -11.32 -27.36
C PRO A 3 -35.33 -11.12 -26.08
N LEU A 4 -34.01 -11.29 -26.17
CA LEU A 4 -33.05 -11.12 -25.08
C LEU A 4 -32.89 -9.65 -24.64
N SER A 5 -33.21 -8.68 -25.51
CA SER A 5 -33.02 -7.26 -25.20
C SER A 5 -33.98 -6.71 -24.13
N ASN A 6 -35.10 -7.40 -23.86
CA ASN A 6 -36.16 -6.93 -22.95
C ASN A 6 -36.11 -7.56 -21.55
N ASP A 7 -35.15 -8.44 -21.27
CA ASP A 7 -35.01 -9.04 -19.94
C ASP A 7 -34.42 -8.01 -18.95
N ARG A 8 -35.28 -7.47 -18.07
CA ARG A 8 -34.90 -6.48 -17.05
C ARG A 8 -33.89 -7.03 -16.05
N GLN A 9 -33.92 -8.32 -15.76
CA GLN A 9 -32.99 -8.95 -14.83
C GLN A 9 -31.62 -9.10 -15.48
N LEU A 10 -31.56 -9.54 -16.73
CA LEU A 10 -30.32 -9.61 -17.51
C LEU A 10 -29.68 -8.23 -17.67
N ASN A 11 -30.47 -7.20 -18.02
CA ASN A 11 -29.98 -5.83 -18.15
C ASN A 11 -29.45 -5.25 -16.83
N ARG A 12 -30.06 -5.61 -15.70
CA ARG A 12 -29.58 -5.19 -14.38
C ARG A 12 -28.27 -5.89 -14.01
N LEU A 13 -28.16 -7.20 -14.27
CA LEU A 13 -26.92 -7.96 -14.06
C LEU A 13 -25.78 -7.41 -14.92
N LEU A 14 -26.02 -7.16 -16.20
CA LEU A 14 -25.03 -6.56 -17.10
C LEU A 14 -24.56 -5.20 -16.60
N LYS A 15 -25.49 -4.33 -16.15
CA LYS A 15 -25.13 -3.03 -15.56
C LYS A 15 -24.25 -3.17 -14.31
N ASN A 16 -24.59 -4.10 -13.42
CA ASN A 16 -23.81 -4.35 -12.21
C ASN A 16 -22.41 -4.86 -12.54
N VAL A 17 -22.28 -5.86 -13.43
CA VAL A 17 -20.98 -6.40 -13.85
C VAL A 17 -20.11 -5.33 -14.49
N ILE A 18 -20.68 -4.51 -15.39
CA ILE A 18 -19.95 -3.39 -16.00
C ILE A 18 -19.46 -2.42 -14.92
N GLN A 19 -20.33 -2.08 -13.96
CA GLN A 19 -19.98 -1.19 -12.87
C GLN A 19 -18.85 -1.77 -12.01
N ASP A 20 -18.88 -3.06 -11.70
CA ASP A 20 -17.87 -3.76 -10.91
C ASP A 20 -16.52 -3.80 -11.65
N VAL A 21 -16.53 -4.11 -12.96
CA VAL A 21 -15.32 -4.12 -13.79
C VAL A 21 -14.68 -2.73 -13.87
N VAL A 22 -15.50 -1.70 -14.09
CA VAL A 22 -15.01 -0.30 -14.12
C VAL A 22 -14.45 0.11 -12.75
N THR A 23 -15.11 -0.27 -11.67
CA THR A 23 -14.67 0.02 -10.30
C THR A 23 -13.36 -0.69 -9.99
N PHE A 24 -13.23 -1.96 -10.39
CA PHE A 24 -12.01 -2.73 -10.24
C PHE A 24 -10.83 -2.08 -10.99
N ALA A 25 -11.02 -1.73 -12.27
CA ALA A 25 -9.99 -1.07 -13.06
C ALA A 25 -9.54 0.26 -12.43
N ARG A 26 -10.49 1.10 -12.00
CA ARG A 26 -10.20 2.37 -11.31
C ARG A 26 -9.41 2.17 -10.02
N ASN A 27 -9.80 1.19 -9.20
CA ASN A 27 -9.09 0.88 -7.96
C ASN A 27 -7.65 0.44 -8.24
N ARG A 28 -7.43 -0.34 -9.30
CA ARG A 28 -6.09 -0.80 -9.68
C ARG A 28 -5.22 0.35 -10.19
N THR A 29 -5.75 1.24 -11.03
CA THR A 29 -5.05 2.45 -11.47
C THR A 29 -4.65 3.32 -10.29
N ARG A 30 -5.58 3.57 -9.35
CA ARG A 30 -5.30 4.36 -8.14
C ARG A 30 -4.19 3.74 -7.28
N GLN A 31 -4.15 2.41 -7.17
CA GLN A 31 -3.10 1.72 -6.43
C GLN A 31 -1.72 1.93 -7.10
N ILE A 32 -1.65 1.85 -8.43
CA ILE A 32 -0.41 2.11 -9.18
C ILE A 32 0.03 3.55 -8.98
N GLU A 33 -0.86 4.52 -9.16
CA GLU A 33 -0.55 5.95 -8.97
C GLU A 33 0.00 6.22 -7.56
N ARG A 34 -0.61 5.62 -6.53
CA ARG A 34 -0.15 5.76 -5.15
C ARG A 34 1.24 5.16 -4.95
N LEU A 35 1.50 3.96 -5.48
CA LEU A 35 2.83 3.34 -5.43
C LEU A 35 3.88 4.18 -6.17
N THR A 36 3.53 4.78 -7.30
CA THR A 36 4.42 5.70 -8.03
C THR A 36 4.74 6.95 -7.20
N GLN A 37 3.75 7.56 -6.56
CA GLN A 37 3.97 8.73 -5.69
C GLN A 37 4.86 8.40 -4.50
N ILE A 38 4.64 7.25 -3.86
CA ILE A 38 5.50 6.73 -2.78
C ILE A 38 6.93 6.57 -3.30
N GLY A 39 7.11 5.89 -4.44
CA GLY A 39 8.43 5.69 -5.04
C GLY A 39 9.17 7.01 -5.34
N ILE A 40 8.46 8.03 -5.83
CA ILE A 40 9.02 9.36 -6.07
C ILE A 40 9.46 9.99 -4.74
N ALA A 41 8.58 10.00 -3.72
CA ALA A 41 8.89 10.59 -2.42
C ALA A 41 10.10 9.91 -1.77
N LEU A 42 10.14 8.57 -1.78
CA LEU A 42 11.27 7.79 -1.29
C LEU A 42 12.56 8.07 -2.09
N SER A 43 12.49 8.21 -3.42
CA SER A 43 13.67 8.49 -4.25
C SER A 43 14.26 9.90 -4.04
N ALA A 44 13.43 10.84 -3.60
CA ALA A 44 13.84 12.23 -3.37
C ALA A 44 14.43 12.44 -1.96
N GLU A 45 14.11 11.56 -1.01
CA GLU A 45 14.59 11.65 0.37
C GLU A 45 16.08 11.27 0.46
N LYS A 46 16.87 12.16 1.06
CA LYS A 46 18.33 12.00 1.21
C LYS A 46 18.72 11.60 2.63
N ASN A 47 17.87 11.87 3.61
CA ASN A 47 18.08 11.47 4.99
C ASN A 47 17.69 10.00 5.14
N ILE A 48 18.68 9.15 5.36
CA ILE A 48 18.49 7.70 5.51
C ILE A 48 17.52 7.34 6.65
N ASN A 49 17.53 8.07 7.77
CA ASN A 49 16.63 7.78 8.89
C ASN A 49 15.17 8.04 8.50
N ARG A 50 14.90 9.17 7.83
CA ARG A 50 13.57 9.48 7.28
C ARG A 50 13.13 8.49 6.23
N LEU A 51 14.04 8.14 5.33
CA LEU A 51 13.75 7.18 4.27
C LEU A 51 13.30 5.84 4.85
N LEU A 52 14.03 5.32 5.84
CA LEU A 52 13.69 4.04 6.49
C LEU A 52 12.37 4.11 7.24
N GLU A 53 12.09 5.22 7.91
CA GLU A 53 10.81 5.45 8.58
C GLU A 53 9.64 5.45 7.58
N MET A 54 9.77 6.22 6.50
CA MET A 54 8.78 6.28 5.42
C MET A 54 8.54 4.92 4.76
N ILE A 55 9.59 4.11 4.58
CA ILE A 55 9.46 2.75 4.03
C ILE A 55 8.55 1.90 4.93
N VAL A 56 8.74 1.95 6.26
CA VAL A 56 7.94 1.15 7.20
C VAL A 56 6.52 1.68 7.27
N ASP A 57 6.31 2.99 7.30
CA ASP A 57 4.97 3.60 7.27
C ASP A 57 4.19 3.16 6.03
N GLU A 58 4.80 3.26 4.84
CA GLU A 58 4.12 2.89 3.59
C GLU A 58 3.89 1.37 3.47
N ALA A 59 4.84 0.55 3.90
CA ALA A 59 4.67 -0.90 3.94
C ALA A 59 3.49 -1.29 4.85
N ARG A 60 3.37 -0.69 6.03
CA ARG A 60 2.24 -0.89 6.95
C ARG A 60 0.92 -0.41 6.35
N HIS A 61 0.91 0.77 5.72
CA HIS A 61 -0.27 1.31 5.06
C HIS A 61 -0.79 0.43 3.91
N ILE A 62 0.11 -0.14 3.09
CA ILE A 62 -0.24 -1.01 1.97
C ILE A 62 -0.78 -2.35 2.46
N THR A 63 -0.14 -2.92 3.48
CA THR A 63 -0.50 -4.23 4.03
C THR A 63 -1.63 -4.17 5.06
N ARG A 64 -2.02 -2.97 5.50
CA ARG A 64 -2.93 -2.72 6.62
C ARG A 64 -2.44 -3.36 7.92
N ALA A 65 -1.11 -3.34 8.13
CA ALA A 65 -0.50 -3.88 9.33
C ALA A 65 -0.52 -2.86 10.48
N ASP A 66 -0.86 -3.33 11.69
CA ASP A 66 -0.82 -2.53 12.92
C ASP A 66 0.61 -2.17 13.33
N ALA A 67 1.60 -3.01 13.01
CA ALA A 67 2.99 -2.82 13.42
C ALA A 67 3.99 -3.19 12.32
N GLY A 68 5.19 -2.66 12.42
CA GLY A 68 6.31 -2.94 11.52
C GLY A 68 7.66 -2.64 12.17
N THR A 69 8.68 -3.41 11.80
CA THR A 69 10.04 -3.21 12.27
C THR A 69 11.02 -3.36 11.12
N LEU A 70 12.00 -2.46 11.02
CA LEU A 70 13.06 -2.52 10.04
C LEU A 70 14.41 -2.73 10.73
N TYR A 71 15.13 -3.71 10.22
CA TYR A 71 16.45 -4.10 10.69
C TYR A 71 17.49 -3.82 9.62
N ILE A 72 18.64 -3.30 10.03
CA ILE A 72 19.83 -3.23 9.18
C ILE A 72 20.81 -4.31 9.63
N VAL A 73 21.29 -5.10 8.68
CA VAL A 73 22.36 -6.07 8.94
C VAL A 73 23.67 -5.31 9.18
N ASP A 74 24.36 -5.66 10.26
CA ASP A 74 25.78 -5.36 10.45
C ASP A 74 26.58 -6.63 10.16
N GLU A 75 27.26 -6.66 9.01
CA GLU A 75 28.07 -7.82 8.63
C GLU A 75 29.34 -7.93 9.48
N GLU A 76 29.96 -6.81 9.85
CA GLU A 76 31.19 -6.79 10.63
C GLU A 76 30.96 -7.27 12.06
N ALA A 77 29.92 -6.72 12.71
CA ALA A 77 29.56 -7.10 14.08
C ALA A 77 28.63 -8.33 14.15
N ARG A 78 28.24 -8.90 13.00
CA ARG A 78 27.35 -10.07 12.87
C ARG A 78 26.05 -9.94 13.66
N LEU A 79 25.41 -8.78 13.59
CA LEU A 79 24.21 -8.45 14.36
C LEU A 79 23.14 -7.76 13.51
N LEU A 80 21.91 -7.72 14.04
CA LEU A 80 20.81 -6.93 13.48
C LEU A 80 20.66 -5.65 14.28
N ARG A 81 20.79 -4.51 13.62
CA ARG A 81 20.46 -3.20 14.18
C ARG A 81 18.97 -2.95 14.05
N PHE A 82 18.30 -2.73 15.18
CA PHE A 82 16.91 -2.32 15.23
C PHE A 82 16.85 -0.83 14.88
N THR A 83 16.49 -0.51 13.63
CA THR A 83 16.56 0.87 13.13
C THR A 83 15.22 1.58 13.20
N ILE A 84 14.11 0.87 12.97
CA ILE A 84 12.75 1.43 13.04
C ILE A 84 11.84 0.41 13.74
N VAL A 85 11.04 0.84 14.72
CA VAL A 85 9.94 0.09 15.32
C VAL A 85 8.72 0.99 15.35
N GLN A 86 7.61 0.53 14.77
CA GLN A 86 6.34 1.24 14.80
C GLN A 86 5.21 0.28 15.19
N ASN A 87 4.33 0.72 16.09
CA ASN A 87 3.12 0.01 16.48
C ASN A 87 2.08 1.04 16.95
N ASP A 88 0.94 1.10 16.26
CA ASP A 88 -0.09 2.10 16.57
C ASP A 88 -0.88 1.71 17.83
N SER A 89 -1.25 0.44 17.97
CA SER A 89 -2.01 -0.07 19.13
C SER A 89 -1.30 0.14 20.48
N LEU A 90 0.04 0.10 20.49
CA LEU A 90 0.89 0.32 21.66
C LEU A 90 1.42 1.76 21.75
N ASN A 91 1.09 2.63 20.79
CA ASN A 91 1.62 3.98 20.67
C ASN A 91 3.16 4.03 20.71
N ILE A 92 3.81 3.10 20.02
CA ILE A 92 5.26 2.99 19.93
C ILE A 92 5.72 3.49 18.55
N ARG A 93 6.62 4.46 18.56
CA ARG A 93 7.45 4.84 17.41
C ARG A 93 8.88 5.06 17.90
N MET A 94 9.80 4.22 17.45
CA MET A 94 11.21 4.26 17.86
C MET A 94 12.13 4.14 16.63
N GLY A 95 13.19 4.94 16.63
CA GLY A 95 14.03 5.11 15.44
C GLY A 95 13.37 6.00 14.39
N GLY A 96 14.12 6.45 13.38
CA GLY A 96 13.65 7.49 12.45
C GLY A 96 13.90 8.91 12.97
N THR A 97 13.41 9.94 12.24
CA THR A 97 13.58 11.38 12.57
C THR A 97 12.47 12.28 12.01
#